data_AF-A0A2Z6UFB5-F1
#
_entry.id   AF-A0A2Z6UFB5-F1
#
_cell.length_a   1.000
_cell.length_b   1.000
_cell.length_c   1.000
_cell.angle_alpha   90.00
_cell.angle_beta   90.00
_cell.angle_gamma   90.00
#
_symmetry.space_group_name_H-M   'P 1'
#
loop_
_entity.id
_entity.type
_entity.pdbx_description
1 polymer ?
#
loop_
_entity_poly.entity_id
_entity_poly.type
_entity_poly.pdbx_seq_one_letter_code
_entity_poly.pdbx_strand_id
1 'polypeptide(L)'
;MLLTNYPQAVFTNLYAQDEQTEHQRLIVRKWLDYLAFAIGLTILIVLNFVGKAQEVLADWMLMIGLTQLVPLFISAYWCNQNSQILSTRYPEKVRKAQLHVNRLTDYISIHRVVVGIVMYAVTVTLAAYMHFFAMQGEHKILYLIALSSAVILYISSLIWKLVYGHKKDHFIDQQERALKISDKLQHLISSHTAYSCFVVIVLLVDMFQLNQSYMNLFACLFTQAIVFQTRNQYYPINPSVYK
;
A
#
# COMPACT_ATOMS: atom_id res chain seq x y z
N MET A 1 27.21 -32.81 -9.49
CA MET A 1 28.12 -32.88 -8.32
C MET A 1 27.99 -31.70 -7.35
N LEU A 2 27.41 -30.55 -7.73
CA LEU A 2 27.17 -29.42 -6.81
C LEU A 2 25.89 -29.57 -5.95
N LEU A 3 24.82 -30.16 -6.50
CA LEU A 3 23.55 -30.41 -5.79
C LEU A 3 23.68 -31.40 -4.62
N THR A 4 24.66 -32.31 -4.65
CA THR A 4 24.95 -33.25 -3.57
C THR A 4 25.63 -32.59 -2.36
N ASN A 5 26.36 -31.49 -2.58
CA ASN A 5 27.04 -30.76 -1.51
C ASN A 5 26.14 -29.69 -0.86
N TYR A 6 25.09 -29.24 -1.56
CA TYR A 6 24.15 -28.23 -1.08
C TYR A 6 22.71 -28.68 -1.28
N PRO A 7 22.21 -29.64 -0.49
CA PRO A 7 20.84 -30.13 -0.61
C PRO A 7 19.83 -29.02 -0.34
N GLN A 8 18.78 -28.97 -1.17
CA GLN A 8 17.72 -27.94 -1.11
C GLN A 8 17.01 -27.88 0.25
N ALA A 9 16.91 -29.01 0.96
CA ALA A 9 16.34 -29.08 2.31
C ALA A 9 17.14 -28.31 3.38
N VAL A 10 18.47 -28.17 3.20
CA VAL A 10 19.37 -27.50 4.15
C VAL A 10 19.65 -26.06 3.71
N PHE A 11 19.75 -25.82 2.40
CA PHE A 11 20.08 -24.49 1.84
C PHE A 11 18.89 -23.86 1.11
N THR A 12 17.74 -23.79 1.79
CA THR A 12 16.47 -23.31 1.23
C THR A 12 16.51 -21.89 0.66
N ASN A 13 17.47 -21.07 1.10
CA ASN A 13 17.69 -19.70 0.62
C ASN A 13 18.44 -19.62 -0.74
N LEU A 14 18.99 -20.74 -1.24
CA LEU A 14 19.73 -20.81 -2.52
C LEU A 14 18.89 -21.38 -3.68
N TYR A 15 17.68 -21.86 -3.37
CA TYR A 15 16.77 -22.49 -4.32
C TYR A 15 15.43 -21.74 -4.33
N ALA A 16 14.82 -21.62 -5.51
CA ALA A 16 13.46 -21.12 -5.61
C ALA A 16 12.55 -22.08 -4.84
N GLN A 17 11.67 -21.52 -4.01
CA GLN A 17 10.73 -22.34 -3.25
C GLN A 17 9.52 -22.70 -4.10
N ASP A 18 8.94 -23.86 -3.83
CA ASP A 18 7.77 -24.34 -4.54
C ASP A 18 6.53 -23.50 -4.22
N GLU A 19 5.53 -23.60 -5.09
CA GLU A 19 4.25 -22.89 -4.93
C GLU A 19 3.56 -23.26 -3.61
N GLN A 20 3.73 -24.50 -3.15
CA GLN A 20 3.14 -24.99 -1.91
C GLN A 20 3.72 -24.30 -0.67
N THR A 21 5.04 -24.03 -0.63
CA THR A 21 5.66 -23.30 0.47
C THR A 21 5.24 -21.82 0.46
N GLU A 22 5.13 -21.20 -0.71
CA GLU A 22 4.59 -19.83 -0.83
C GLU A 22 3.12 -19.76 -0.36
N HIS A 23 2.30 -20.75 -0.69
CA HIS A 23 0.92 -20.82 -0.21
C HIS A 23 0.85 -20.96 1.32
N GLN A 24 1.72 -21.77 1.93
CA GLN A 24 1.79 -21.89 3.39
C GLN A 24 2.22 -20.58 4.06
N ARG A 25 3.20 -19.88 3.49
CA ARG A 25 3.62 -18.54 3.96
C ARG A 25 2.48 -17.53 3.91
N LEU A 26 1.65 -17.56 2.87
CA LEU A 26 0.46 -16.71 2.74
C LEU A 26 -0.59 -17.02 3.81
N ILE A 27 -0.78 -18.30 4.17
CA ILE A 27 -1.69 -18.69 5.26
C ILE A 27 -1.15 -18.20 6.60
N VAL A 28 0.13 -18.41 6.90
CA VAL A 28 0.76 -17.94 8.14
C VAL A 28 0.66 -16.42 8.26
N ARG A 29 0.93 -15.70 7.16
CA ARG A 29 0.75 -14.25 7.11
C ARG A 29 -0.69 -13.83 7.39
N LYS A 30 -1.67 -14.53 6.80
CA LYS A 30 -3.11 -14.24 7.02
C LYS A 30 -3.45 -14.28 8.51
N TRP A 31 -2.92 -15.28 9.22
CA TRP A 31 -3.13 -15.41 10.65
C TRP A 31 -2.42 -14.34 11.45
N LEU A 32 -1.18 -14.00 11.11
CA LEU A 32 -0.46 -12.89 11.76
C LEU A 32 -1.17 -11.55 11.58
N ASP A 33 -1.70 -11.28 10.39
CA ASP A 33 -2.49 -10.07 10.10
C ASP A 33 -3.78 -10.01 10.94
N TYR A 34 -4.51 -11.13 11.05
CA TYR A 34 -5.71 -11.20 11.90
C TYR A 34 -5.40 -10.99 13.37
N LEU A 35 -4.31 -11.59 13.85
CA LEU A 35 -3.90 -11.52 15.24
C LEU A 35 -3.46 -10.08 15.58
N ALA A 36 -2.67 -9.44 14.72
CA ALA A 36 -2.27 -8.04 14.87
C ALA A 36 -3.45 -7.07 14.81
N PHE A 37 -4.45 -7.35 13.96
CA PHE A 37 -5.69 -6.58 13.92
C PHE A 37 -6.52 -6.73 15.21
N ALA A 38 -6.75 -7.96 15.65
CA ALA A 38 -7.54 -8.25 16.85
C ALA A 38 -6.89 -7.63 18.11
N ILE A 39 -5.57 -7.74 18.25
CA ILE A 39 -4.82 -7.09 19.33
C ILE A 39 -4.98 -5.57 19.25
N GLY A 40 -4.75 -4.97 18.08
CA GLY A 40 -4.84 -3.52 17.89
C GLY A 40 -6.23 -2.97 18.23
N LEU A 41 -7.30 -3.67 17.79
CA LEU A 41 -8.68 -3.31 18.11
C LEU A 41 -8.97 -3.43 19.61
N THR A 42 -8.51 -4.51 20.24
CA THR A 42 -8.76 -4.77 21.67
C THR A 42 -8.07 -3.72 22.54
N ILE A 43 -6.80 -3.41 22.26
CA ILE A 43 -6.04 -2.36 22.97
C ILE A 43 -6.75 -1.01 22.83
N LEU A 44 -7.25 -0.68 21.64
CA LEU A 44 -7.98 0.57 21.42
C LEU A 44 -9.25 0.65 22.25
N ILE A 45 -10.06 -0.42 22.28
CA ILE A 45 -11.29 -0.46 23.06
C ILE A 45 -10.97 -0.25 24.54
N VAL A 46 -9.96 -0.96 25.07
CA VAL A 46 -9.54 -0.86 26.47
C VAL A 46 -9.03 0.54 26.80
N LEU A 47 -8.17 1.13 25.97
CA LEU A 47 -7.61 2.46 26.23
C LEU A 47 -8.67 3.56 26.20
N ASN A 48 -9.67 3.45 25.31
CA ASN A 48 -10.82 4.36 25.32
C ASN A 48 -11.67 4.18 26.58
N PHE A 49 -11.90 2.95 27.01
CA PHE A 49 -12.72 2.67 28.21
C PHE A 49 -12.05 3.15 29.51
N VAL A 50 -10.71 3.10 29.56
CA VAL A 50 -9.91 3.58 30.71
C VAL A 50 -9.77 5.10 30.74
N GLY A 51 -10.22 5.82 29.71
CA GLY A 51 -10.22 7.29 29.68
C GLY A 51 -8.81 7.90 29.71
N LYS A 52 -7.84 7.27 29.05
CA LYS A 52 -6.46 7.78 28.97
C LYS A 52 -6.40 9.12 28.21
N ALA A 53 -5.44 9.97 28.59
CA ALA A 53 -5.18 11.24 27.91
C ALA A 53 -4.88 11.02 26.41
N GLN A 54 -5.26 11.99 25.57
CA GLN A 54 -5.18 11.89 24.12
C GLN A 54 -3.76 11.67 23.58
N GLU A 55 -2.74 12.22 24.24
CA GLU A 55 -1.34 12.05 23.86
C GLU A 55 -0.89 10.59 24.02
N VAL A 56 -1.27 9.97 25.15
CA VAL A 56 -0.99 8.55 25.41
C VAL A 56 -1.73 7.67 24.38
N LEU A 57 -2.96 8.02 24.01
CA LEU A 57 -3.68 7.32 22.96
C LEU A 57 -2.93 7.39 21.62
N ALA A 58 -2.42 8.56 21.24
CA ALA A 58 -1.68 8.74 20.00
C ALA A 58 -0.38 7.91 19.94
N ASP A 59 0.38 7.85 21.04
CA ASP A 59 1.61 7.03 21.11
C ASP A 59 1.31 5.53 20.98
N TRP A 60 0.28 5.05 21.69
CA TRP A 60 -0.15 3.66 21.58
C TRP A 60 -0.68 3.33 20.19
N MET A 61 -1.35 4.28 19.53
CA MET A 61 -1.83 4.11 18.16
C MET A 61 -0.69 3.97 17.17
N LEU A 62 0.38 4.74 17.34
CA LEU A 62 1.58 4.64 16.51
C LEU A 62 2.25 3.26 16.70
N MET A 63 2.34 2.78 17.94
CA MET A 63 2.88 1.45 18.26
C MET A 63 2.02 0.32 17.67
N ILE A 64 0.70 0.43 17.72
CA ILE A 64 -0.23 -0.54 17.10
C ILE A 64 -0.02 -0.54 15.57
N GLY A 65 0.04 0.65 14.95
CA GLY A 65 0.29 0.78 13.52
C GLY A 65 1.62 0.13 13.09
N LEU A 66 2.71 0.38 13.83
CA LEU A 66 4.00 -0.25 13.57
C LEU A 66 3.95 -1.78 13.70
N THR A 67 3.27 -2.28 14.73
CA THR A 67 3.12 -3.73 14.96
C THR A 67 2.35 -4.38 13.81
N GLN A 68 1.33 -3.69 13.28
CA GLN A 68 0.54 -4.17 12.13
C GLN A 68 1.31 -4.13 10.80
N LEU A 69 2.42 -3.40 10.70
CA LEU A 69 3.30 -3.42 9.53
C LEU A 69 4.32 -4.57 9.53
N VAL A 70 4.57 -5.20 10.68
CA VAL A 70 5.55 -6.31 10.79
C VAL A 70 5.26 -7.47 9.82
N PRO A 71 4.02 -8.00 9.72
CA PRO A 71 3.72 -9.08 8.77
C PRO A 71 3.95 -8.67 7.31
N LEU A 72 3.74 -7.39 6.99
CA LEU A 72 3.99 -6.79 5.69
C LEU A 72 5.48 -6.85 5.33
N PHE A 73 6.36 -6.46 6.24
CA PHE A 73 7.82 -6.53 6.04
C PHE A 73 8.32 -7.97 5.90
N ILE A 74 7.82 -8.90 6.71
CA ILE A 74 8.18 -10.33 6.63
C ILE A 74 7.83 -10.87 5.24
N SER A 75 6.65 -10.55 4.73
CA SER A 75 6.23 -11.03 3.41
C SER A 75 6.98 -10.36 2.26
N ALA A 76 7.28 -9.06 2.38
CA ALA A 76 8.08 -8.37 1.38
C ALA A 76 9.49 -8.97 1.30
N TYR A 77 10.08 -9.33 2.45
CA TYR A 77 11.35 -10.03 2.51
C TYR A 77 11.31 -11.39 1.78
N TRP A 78 10.33 -12.26 2.11
CA TRP A 78 10.19 -13.57 1.44
C TRP A 78 9.95 -13.47 -0.07
N CYS A 79 9.08 -12.55 -0.49
CA CYS A 79 8.75 -12.38 -1.90
C CYS A 79 9.93 -11.84 -2.71
N ASN A 80 10.67 -10.86 -2.17
CA ASN A 80 11.85 -10.30 -2.81
C ASN A 80 12.97 -11.34 -2.93
N GLN A 81 13.18 -12.15 -1.89
CA GLN A 81 14.17 -13.22 -1.91
C GLN A 81 13.86 -14.26 -2.99
N ASN A 82 12.60 -14.73 -3.07
CA ASN A 82 12.21 -15.74 -4.06
C ASN A 82 12.26 -15.18 -5.50
N SER A 83 11.86 -13.91 -5.69
CA SER A 83 11.95 -13.22 -6.99
C SER A 83 13.40 -13.04 -7.46
N GLN A 84 14.34 -12.71 -6.56
CA GLN A 84 15.76 -12.59 -6.89
C GLN A 84 16.35 -13.94 -7.34
N ILE A 85 16.02 -15.03 -6.66
CA ILE A 85 16.49 -16.38 -7.01
C ILE A 85 15.93 -16.83 -8.37
N LEU A 86 14.67 -16.51 -8.67
CA LEU A 86 14.09 -16.81 -9.98
C LEU A 86 14.75 -15.99 -11.11
N SER A 87 14.98 -14.70 -10.88
CA SER A 87 15.59 -13.79 -11.88
C SER A 87 17.05 -14.12 -12.23
N THR A 88 17.76 -14.81 -11.33
CA THR A 88 19.15 -15.24 -11.55
C THR A 88 19.26 -16.57 -12.27
N ARG A 89 18.25 -17.45 -12.15
CA ARG A 89 18.26 -18.81 -12.76
C ARG A 89 17.74 -18.85 -14.18
N TYR A 90 16.72 -18.06 -14.47
CA TYR A 90 16.23 -17.89 -15.83
C TYR A 90 16.61 -16.48 -16.21
N PRO A 91 17.57 -16.22 -17.11
CA PRO A 91 17.75 -14.92 -17.74
C PRO A 91 17.15 -14.94 -19.15
N GLU A 92 15.94 -14.40 -19.34
CA GLU A 92 15.39 -14.24 -20.69
C GLU A 92 16.16 -13.11 -21.38
N LYS A 93 17.00 -13.48 -22.35
CA LYS A 93 17.87 -12.56 -23.08
C LYS A 93 17.20 -11.88 -24.28
N VAL A 94 15.93 -12.16 -24.58
CA VAL A 94 15.31 -11.71 -25.84
C VAL A 94 14.18 -10.72 -25.57
N ARG A 95 14.50 -9.44 -25.75
CA ARG A 95 13.54 -8.33 -25.69
C ARG A 95 12.56 -8.44 -26.86
N LYS A 96 11.34 -8.93 -26.62
CA LYS A 96 10.27 -8.83 -27.63
C LYS A 96 9.89 -7.36 -27.82
N ALA A 97 10.22 -6.81 -28.99
CA ALA A 97 9.87 -5.45 -29.36
C ALA A 97 8.33 -5.31 -29.45
N GLN A 98 7.78 -4.28 -28.82
CA GLN A 98 6.36 -3.94 -28.94
C GLN A 98 6.25 -2.72 -29.85
N LEU A 99 5.37 -2.81 -30.85
CA LEU A 99 5.07 -1.75 -31.81
C LEU A 99 3.94 -0.82 -31.33
N HIS A 100 3.28 -1.11 -30.20
CA HIS A 100 2.14 -0.33 -29.72
C HIS A 100 2.57 0.68 -28.65
N VAL A 101 2.10 1.93 -28.80
CA VAL A 101 2.26 2.98 -27.79
C VAL A 101 1.37 2.62 -26.59
N ASN A 102 1.96 2.53 -25.40
CA ASN A 102 1.21 2.30 -24.15
C ASN A 102 0.45 3.58 -23.79
N ARG A 103 -0.87 3.50 -23.60
CA ARG A 103 -1.66 4.61 -23.05
C ARG A 103 -2.16 4.24 -21.66
N LEU A 104 -2.30 5.23 -20.78
CA LEU A 104 -2.84 5.01 -19.43
C LEU A 104 -4.25 4.37 -19.47
N THR A 105 -5.05 4.76 -20.46
CA THR A 105 -6.42 4.28 -20.69
C THR A 105 -6.48 2.80 -21.05
N ASP A 106 -5.38 2.20 -21.50
CA ASP A 106 -5.31 0.78 -21.84
C ASP A 106 -5.25 -0.09 -20.57
N TYR A 107 -4.85 0.50 -19.44
CA TYR A 107 -4.65 -0.19 -18.17
C TYR A 107 -5.67 0.19 -17.09
N ILE A 108 -6.31 1.35 -17.19
CA ILE A 108 -7.29 1.79 -16.18
C ILE A 108 -8.41 2.63 -16.77
N SER A 109 -9.62 2.44 -16.26
CA SER A 109 -10.77 3.25 -16.64
C SER A 109 -10.52 4.73 -16.31
N ILE A 110 -10.74 5.60 -17.30
CA ILE A 110 -10.61 7.05 -17.17
C ILE A 110 -11.47 7.61 -16.02
N HIS A 111 -12.62 6.99 -15.76
CA HIS A 111 -13.56 7.42 -14.72
C HIS A 111 -12.90 7.35 -13.33
N ARG A 112 -12.11 6.31 -13.06
CA ARG A 112 -11.39 6.16 -11.78
C ARG A 112 -10.32 7.24 -11.61
N VAL A 113 -9.61 7.55 -12.70
CA VAL A 113 -8.59 8.62 -12.71
C VAL A 113 -9.24 9.97 -12.41
N VAL A 114 -10.37 10.28 -13.08
CA VAL A 114 -11.12 11.52 -12.86
C VAL A 114 -11.62 11.61 -11.42
N VAL A 115 -12.18 10.54 -10.85
CA VAL A 115 -12.60 10.52 -9.44
C VAL A 115 -11.43 10.84 -8.50
N GLY A 116 -10.25 10.26 -8.73
CA GLY A 116 -9.06 10.58 -7.93
C GLY A 116 -8.66 12.05 -8.01
N ILE A 117 -8.65 12.63 -9.22
CA ILE A 117 -8.33 14.05 -9.44
C ILE A 117 -9.36 14.97 -8.77
N VAL A 118 -10.65 14.68 -8.93
CA VAL A 118 -11.74 15.45 -8.30
C VAL A 118 -11.63 15.41 -6.79
N MET A 119 -11.37 14.24 -6.21
CA MET A 119 -11.18 14.12 -4.76
C MET A 119 -10.00 14.93 -4.26
N TYR A 120 -8.85 14.90 -4.94
CA TYR A 120 -7.72 15.75 -4.59
C TYR A 120 -8.05 17.25 -4.68
N ALA A 121 -8.73 17.67 -5.76
CA ALA A 121 -9.14 19.06 -5.92
C ALA A 121 -10.06 19.52 -4.79
N VAL A 122 -11.02 18.69 -4.39
CA VAL A 122 -11.89 18.94 -3.22
C VAL A 122 -11.06 19.07 -1.95
N THR A 123 -10.13 18.15 -1.69
CA THR A 123 -9.26 18.18 -0.51
C THR A 123 -8.44 19.46 -0.42
N VAL A 124 -7.76 19.84 -1.51
CA VAL A 124 -6.92 21.06 -1.52
C VAL A 124 -7.77 22.32 -1.41
N THR A 125 -8.91 22.37 -2.09
CA THR A 125 -9.81 23.53 -2.02
C THR A 125 -10.37 23.70 -0.61
N LEU A 126 -10.79 22.62 0.04
CA LEU A 126 -11.26 22.64 1.42
C LEU A 126 -10.14 23.06 2.37
N ALA A 127 -8.93 22.52 2.22
CA ALA A 127 -7.79 22.89 3.06
C ALA A 127 -7.41 24.37 2.88
N ALA A 128 -7.41 24.88 1.65
CA ALA A 128 -7.16 26.30 1.38
C ALA A 128 -8.25 27.18 2.01
N TYR A 129 -9.53 26.81 1.86
CA TYR A 129 -10.63 27.51 2.52
C TYR A 129 -10.45 27.56 4.04
N MET A 130 -10.11 26.43 4.66
CA MET A 130 -9.85 26.35 6.10
C MET A 130 -8.70 27.27 6.51
N HIS A 131 -7.59 27.29 5.77
CA HIS A 131 -6.44 28.15 6.09
C HIS A 131 -6.76 29.65 5.99
N PHE A 132 -7.49 30.07 4.95
CA PHE A 132 -7.76 31.49 4.72
C PHE A 132 -8.95 32.04 5.52
N PHE A 133 -9.97 31.22 5.81
CA PHE A 133 -11.23 31.71 6.36
C PHE A 133 -11.58 31.15 7.74
N ALA A 134 -11.37 29.85 8.00
CA ALA A 134 -11.85 29.21 9.23
C ALA A 134 -10.80 29.17 10.36
N MET A 135 -9.54 28.94 10.02
CA MET A 135 -8.43 28.66 10.93
C MET A 135 -7.18 29.43 10.50
N GLN A 136 -7.31 30.76 10.51
CA GLN A 136 -6.24 31.68 10.10
C GLN A 136 -5.00 31.50 10.98
N GLY A 137 -3.84 31.28 10.35
CA GLY A 137 -2.55 31.17 11.05
C GLY A 137 -2.15 29.76 11.49
N GLU A 138 -3.01 28.75 11.29
CA GLU A 138 -2.66 27.35 11.56
C GLU A 138 -1.71 26.79 10.49
N HIS A 139 -0.44 26.61 10.87
CA HIS A 139 0.60 26.08 9.99
C HIS A 139 0.40 24.60 9.65
N LYS A 140 -0.37 23.87 10.46
CA LYS A 140 -0.71 22.45 10.24
C LYS A 140 -1.43 22.24 8.91
N ILE A 141 -2.31 23.17 8.52
CA ILE A 141 -3.07 23.10 7.27
C ILE A 141 -2.14 23.27 6.06
N LEU A 142 -1.14 24.16 6.16
CA LEU A 142 -0.12 24.32 5.11
C LEU A 142 0.71 23.04 4.95
N TYR A 143 1.12 22.40 6.05
CA TYR A 143 1.81 21.12 5.99
C TYR A 143 0.96 20.02 5.36
N LEU A 144 -0.35 20.01 5.62
CA LEU A 144 -1.29 19.05 5.02
C LEU A 144 -1.44 19.24 3.51
N ILE A 145 -1.51 20.49 3.04
CA ILE A 145 -1.54 20.83 1.61
C ILE A 145 -0.23 20.40 0.94
N ALA A 146 0.91 20.73 1.56
CA ALA A 146 2.23 20.36 1.06
C ALA A 146 2.40 18.83 0.98
N LEU A 147 1.99 18.11 2.02
CA LEU A 147 2.02 16.64 2.07
C LEU A 147 1.13 16.03 0.99
N SER A 148 -0.12 16.50 0.88
CA SER A 148 -1.07 15.99 -0.14
C SER A 148 -0.54 16.19 -1.56
N SER A 149 0.13 17.33 -1.80
CA SER A 149 0.76 17.65 -3.09
C SER A 149 2.01 16.80 -3.35
N ALA A 150 2.82 16.53 -2.31
CA ALA A 150 3.95 15.61 -2.44
C ALA A 150 3.49 14.18 -2.76
N VAL A 151 2.40 13.71 -2.13
CA VAL A 151 1.81 12.39 -2.40
C VAL A 151 1.34 12.30 -3.85
N ILE A 152 0.65 13.31 -4.39
CA ILE A 152 0.16 13.23 -5.78
C ILE A 152 1.32 13.24 -6.78
N LEU A 153 2.35 14.07 -6.55
CA LEU A 153 3.56 14.07 -7.37
C LEU A 153 4.28 12.72 -7.35
N TYR A 154 4.38 12.09 -6.17
CA TYR A 154 4.95 10.76 -6.03
C TYR A 154 4.14 9.71 -6.78
N ILE A 155 2.82 9.70 -6.64
CA ILE A 155 1.93 8.77 -7.36
C ILE A 155 2.03 8.99 -8.88
N SER A 156 2.02 10.24 -9.35
CA SER A 156 2.21 10.56 -10.77
C SER A 156 3.57 10.04 -11.29
N SER A 157 4.63 10.18 -10.49
CA SER A 157 5.97 9.63 -10.82
C SER A 157 5.96 8.10 -10.89
N LEU A 158 5.24 7.42 -9.98
CA LEU A 158 5.06 5.97 -10.03
C LEU A 158 4.28 5.52 -11.25
N ILE A 159 3.18 6.20 -11.57
CA ILE A 159 2.37 5.93 -12.77
C ILE A 159 3.23 6.10 -14.03
N TRP A 160 4.01 7.18 -14.09
CA TRP A 160 4.93 7.42 -15.19
C TRP A 160 5.94 6.28 -15.35
N LYS A 161 6.58 5.87 -14.25
CA LYS A 161 7.53 4.74 -14.24
C LYS A 161 6.88 3.40 -14.60
N LEU A 162 5.63 3.17 -14.22
CA LEU A 162 4.92 1.91 -14.49
C LEU A 162 4.47 1.80 -15.95
N VAL A 163 3.89 2.88 -16.51
CA VAL A 163 3.29 2.88 -17.86
C VAL A 163 4.35 3.16 -18.93
N TYR A 164 5.20 4.15 -18.70
CA TYR A 164 6.17 4.67 -19.68
C TYR A 164 7.63 4.36 -19.34
N GLY A 165 7.91 3.83 -18.14
CA GLY A 165 9.26 3.51 -17.71
C GLY A 165 9.84 2.27 -18.39
N HIS A 166 11.16 2.08 -18.22
CA HIS A 166 11.87 0.93 -18.75
C HIS A 166 11.35 -0.40 -18.17
N LYS A 167 11.12 -1.37 -19.06
CA LYS A 167 10.72 -2.73 -18.69
C LYS A 167 11.88 -3.40 -17.95
N LYS A 168 11.66 -3.76 -16.68
CA LYS A 168 12.62 -4.49 -15.87
C LYS A 168 12.34 -6.00 -15.84
N ASP A 169 11.08 -6.40 -16.02
CA ASP A 169 10.67 -7.79 -15.95
C ASP A 169 10.83 -8.46 -17.32
N HIS A 170 11.82 -9.35 -17.42
CA HIS A 170 12.10 -10.12 -18.63
C HIS A 170 11.27 -11.41 -18.69
N PHE A 171 10.61 -11.81 -17.60
CA PHE A 171 10.00 -13.15 -17.43
C PHE A 171 8.48 -13.20 -17.48
N ILE A 172 7.83 -12.04 -17.58
CA ILE A 172 6.37 -11.96 -17.47
C ILE A 172 5.81 -11.75 -18.87
N ASP A 173 4.89 -12.63 -19.27
CA ASP A 173 4.18 -12.49 -20.53
C ASP A 173 3.50 -11.13 -20.63
N GLN A 174 3.40 -10.59 -21.85
CA GLN A 174 2.92 -9.23 -22.07
C GLN A 174 1.51 -9.00 -21.52
N GLN A 175 0.63 -10.01 -21.65
CA GLN A 175 -0.74 -9.94 -21.16
C GLN A 175 -0.77 -9.93 -19.62
N GLU A 176 0.03 -10.77 -18.98
CA GLU A 176 0.18 -10.78 -17.52
C GLU A 176 0.79 -9.48 -16.98
N ARG A 177 1.75 -8.90 -17.70
CA ARG A 177 2.34 -7.61 -17.34
C ARG A 177 1.30 -6.50 -17.40
N ALA A 178 0.44 -6.49 -18.43
CA ALA A 178 -0.63 -5.51 -18.56
C ALA A 178 -1.64 -5.62 -17.39
N LEU A 179 -2.01 -6.84 -17.01
CA LEU A 179 -2.86 -7.10 -15.83
C LEU A 179 -2.20 -6.61 -14.53
N LYS A 180 -0.93 -6.94 -14.31
CA LYS A 180 -0.17 -6.47 -13.12
C LYS A 180 -0.04 -4.95 -13.06
N ILE A 181 0.14 -4.29 -14.21
CA ILE A 181 0.19 -2.83 -14.30
C ILE A 181 -1.19 -2.24 -13.99
N SER A 182 -2.26 -2.79 -14.57
CA SER A 182 -3.66 -2.42 -14.28
C SER A 182 -3.98 -2.52 -12.79
N ASP A 183 -3.67 -3.65 -12.15
CA ASP A 183 -3.93 -3.85 -10.71
C ASP A 183 -3.16 -2.86 -9.84
N LYS A 184 -1.88 -2.61 -10.15
CA LYS A 184 -1.06 -1.62 -9.44
C LYS A 184 -1.62 -0.20 -9.61
N LEU A 185 -2.02 0.18 -10.83
CA LEU A 185 -2.63 1.48 -11.13
C LEU A 185 -3.95 1.64 -10.38
N GLN A 186 -4.81 0.63 -10.43
CA GLN A 186 -6.09 0.64 -9.74
C GLN A 186 -5.90 0.84 -8.25
N HIS A 187 -4.92 0.16 -7.67
CA HIS A 187 -4.62 0.33 -6.26
C HIS A 187 -4.06 1.72 -5.94
N LEU A 188 -3.09 2.21 -6.71
CA LEU A 188 -2.52 3.55 -6.49
C LEU A 188 -3.60 4.63 -6.50
N ILE A 189 -4.52 4.57 -7.47
CA ILE A 189 -5.63 5.52 -7.57
C ILE A 189 -6.62 5.33 -6.41
N SER A 190 -7.04 4.10 -6.11
CA SER A 190 -7.96 3.84 -5.00
C SER A 190 -7.40 4.27 -3.65
N SER A 191 -6.11 4.02 -3.39
CA SER A 191 -5.44 4.44 -2.16
C SER A 191 -5.28 5.96 -2.08
N HIS A 192 -5.04 6.63 -3.21
CA HIS A 192 -5.04 8.09 -3.27
C HIS A 192 -6.42 8.69 -2.96
N THR A 193 -7.48 8.13 -3.54
CA THR A 193 -8.86 8.55 -3.27
C THR A 193 -9.22 8.35 -1.79
N ALA A 194 -8.85 7.20 -1.22
CA ALA A 194 -9.06 6.90 0.20
C ALA A 194 -8.32 7.88 1.12
N TYR A 195 -7.06 8.18 0.82
CA TYR A 195 -6.28 9.20 1.52
C TYR A 195 -6.93 10.59 1.44
N SER A 196 -7.33 11.01 0.25
CA SER A 196 -7.97 12.31 0.02
C SER A 196 -9.29 12.43 0.81
N CYS A 197 -10.07 11.35 0.84
CA CYS A 197 -11.28 11.25 1.66
C CYS A 197 -10.99 11.37 3.16
N PHE A 198 -9.96 10.67 3.65
CA PHE A 198 -9.54 10.76 5.05
C PHE A 198 -9.13 12.18 5.43
N VAL A 199 -8.34 12.86 4.59
CA VAL A 199 -7.95 14.25 4.83
C VAL A 199 -9.18 15.16 4.91
N VAL A 200 -10.17 14.96 4.03
CA VAL A 200 -11.44 15.71 4.09
C VAL A 200 -12.17 15.46 5.40
N ILE A 201 -12.27 14.21 5.85
CA ILE A 201 -12.91 13.87 7.13
C ILE A 201 -12.20 14.57 8.29
N VAL A 202 -10.86 14.52 8.32
CA VAL A 202 -10.06 15.19 9.35
C VAL A 202 -10.31 16.70 9.37
N LEU A 203 -10.29 17.34 8.20
CA LEU A 203 -10.57 18.78 8.08
C LEU A 203 -11.98 19.15 8.53
N LEU A 204 -12.98 18.30 8.23
CA LEU A 204 -14.36 18.52 8.68
C LEU A 204 -14.50 18.36 10.20
N VAL A 205 -13.89 17.32 10.78
CA VAL A 205 -13.90 17.09 12.24
C VAL A 205 -13.26 18.26 12.98
N ASP A 206 -12.17 18.80 12.43
CA ASP A 206 -11.50 19.99 12.95
C ASP A 206 -12.39 21.23 12.85
N MET A 207 -13.03 21.44 11.69
CA MET A 207 -13.98 22.54 11.47
C MET A 207 -15.14 22.53 12.48
N PHE A 208 -15.64 21.35 12.88
CA PHE A 208 -16.71 21.21 13.86
C PHE A 208 -16.21 21.13 15.32
N GLN A 209 -14.90 21.33 15.56
CA GLN A 209 -14.27 21.24 16.89
C GLN A 209 -14.48 19.89 17.59
N LEU A 210 -14.68 18.82 16.82
CA LEU A 210 -14.88 17.45 17.31
C LEU A 210 -13.55 16.71 17.60
N ASN A 211 -12.43 17.42 17.51
CA ASN A 211 -11.07 16.88 17.62
C ASN A 211 -10.77 16.19 18.95
N GLN A 212 -11.34 16.66 20.06
CA GLN A 212 -11.02 16.15 21.39
C GLN A 212 -11.52 14.72 21.64
N SER A 213 -12.45 14.20 20.83
CA SER A 213 -12.99 12.85 21.03
C SER A 213 -12.82 11.94 19.82
N TYR A 214 -12.81 12.49 18.59
CA TYR A 214 -12.95 11.66 17.40
C TYR A 214 -11.70 11.58 16.51
N MET A 215 -10.75 12.51 16.64
CA MET A 215 -9.52 12.54 15.81
C MET A 215 -8.72 11.24 15.93
N ASN A 216 -8.53 10.76 17.15
CA ASN A 216 -7.84 9.50 17.44
C ASN A 216 -8.61 8.32 16.83
N LEU A 217 -9.93 8.26 17.02
CA LEU A 217 -10.76 7.18 16.47
C LEU A 217 -10.66 7.11 14.93
N PHE A 218 -10.74 8.25 14.24
CA PHE A 218 -10.57 8.31 12.79
C PHE A 218 -9.17 7.91 12.33
N ALA A 219 -8.12 8.38 13.02
CA ALA A 219 -6.75 7.98 12.73
C ALA A 219 -6.56 6.46 12.88
N CYS A 220 -7.20 5.82 13.87
CA CYS A 220 -7.16 4.36 13.99
C CYS A 220 -7.90 3.66 12.86
N LEU A 221 -9.16 4.05 12.61
CA LEU A 221 -9.95 3.43 11.56
C LEU A 221 -9.24 3.53 10.20
N PHE A 222 -8.59 4.66 9.94
CA PHE A 222 -7.80 4.84 8.73
C PHE A 222 -6.55 3.96 8.71
N THR A 223 -5.79 3.89 9.80
CA THR A 223 -4.63 3.00 9.90
C THR A 223 -5.02 1.53 9.71
N GLN A 224 -6.11 1.11 10.35
CA GLN A 224 -6.68 -0.23 10.21
C GLN A 224 -7.17 -0.50 8.78
N ALA A 225 -7.79 0.49 8.12
CA ALA A 225 -8.21 0.39 6.73
C ALA A 225 -7.01 0.22 5.79
N ILE A 226 -5.91 0.94 6.01
CA ILE A 226 -4.66 0.80 5.23
C ILE A 226 -4.10 -0.62 5.39
N VAL A 227 -4.01 -1.12 6.63
CA VAL A 227 -3.52 -2.48 6.91
C VAL A 227 -4.42 -3.52 6.24
N PHE A 228 -5.74 -3.36 6.33
CA PHE A 228 -6.68 -4.27 5.69
C PHE A 228 -6.63 -4.22 4.16
N GLN A 229 -6.41 -3.04 3.56
CA GLN A 229 -6.33 -2.89 2.12
C GLN A 229 -5.02 -3.44 1.56
N THR A 230 -3.90 -3.19 2.23
CA THR A 230 -2.57 -3.72 1.86
C THR A 230 -2.48 -5.23 2.04
N ARG A 231 -3.22 -5.80 2.99
CA ARG A 231 -3.40 -7.25 3.15
C ARG A 231 -3.90 -7.89 1.85
N ASN A 232 -4.97 -7.36 1.23
CA ASN A 232 -5.57 -7.96 0.02
C ASN A 232 -4.66 -7.95 -1.23
N GLN A 233 -3.56 -7.20 -1.23
CA GLN A 233 -2.70 -7.03 -2.41
C GLN A 233 -1.61 -8.08 -2.58
N TYR A 234 -1.24 -8.79 -1.51
CA TYR A 234 -0.22 -9.84 -1.58
C TYR A 234 -0.84 -11.23 -1.76
N TYR A 235 -2.16 -11.31 -1.92
CA TYR A 235 -2.90 -12.52 -2.26
C TYR A 235 -3.24 -12.74 -3.75
N PRO A 236 -2.67 -12.05 -4.77
CA PRO A 236 -2.84 -12.54 -6.13
C PRO A 236 -1.97 -13.79 -6.27
N ILE A 237 -2.63 -14.92 -6.07
CA ILE A 237 -2.24 -16.24 -6.57
C ILE A 237 -1.99 -16.05 -8.07
N ASN A 238 -0.73 -15.87 -8.47
CA ASN A 238 -0.35 -16.01 -9.87
C ASN A 238 0.46 -17.29 -10.01
N PRO A 239 -0.22 -18.46 -10.10
CA PRO A 239 0.42 -19.77 -10.21
C PRO A 239 1.19 -19.91 -11.54
N SER A 240 1.03 -18.97 -12.47
CA SER A 240 1.70 -18.99 -13.77
C SER A 240 3.18 -18.64 -13.74
N VAL A 241 3.70 -18.02 -12.66
CA VAL A 241 5.14 -17.72 -12.54
C VAL A 241 5.96 -18.99 -12.22
N TYR A 242 5.30 -20.07 -11.80
CA TYR A 242 5.93 -21.33 -11.39
C TYR A 242 5.68 -22.49 -12.37
N LYS A 243 5.19 -22.21 -13.58
CA LYS A 243 5.10 -23.21 -14.65
C LYS A 243 6.42 -23.37 -15.40
#